data_AF-A0A2E6P6M2-F1
#
_entry.id   AF-A0A2E6P6M2-F1
#
_cell.length_a   1.000
_cell.length_b   1.000
_cell.length_c   1.000
_cell.angle_alpha   90.00
_cell.angle_beta   90.00
_cell.angle_gamma   90.00
#
_symmetry.space_group_name_H-M   'P 1'
#
loop_
_entity.id
_entity.type
_entity.pdbx_description
1 polymer ?
#
loop_
_entity_poly.entity_id
_entity_poly.type
_entity_poly.pdbx_seq_one_letter_code
_entity_poly.pdbx_strand_id
1 'polypeptide(L)'
;MAKFEYRGKPRSELIGYATPMVVHHGDTVSFMVSTEAKEYDATIVRLIHGDNNPEGPGFKSETVSGFKKRIKGRHQDTYPGSFICIRSAINVNISDGFTIQAWIRATNPKQGHYQGILAQNSDRSGFGLYVDPNGGIALRLVDENKVSEVATNHPIQEGQWYFVICTYDPFSGNAMVMQRQVGRWPNADADCEIFGNIPKANFRPTNVPITIAAGGLQTKSEVAPINCFNGKIENPRVFSRPLASEEIKYLYSDGSPKKLPGLIGAWDFSKSPANSTEIIDISENNLVGTVVNFPMRGLTGHNWTGRFFSREEAPHQYASIHFHDDDLEDTR
;
A
#
# COMPACT_ATOMS: atom_id res chain seq x y z
N MET A 1 -25.66 -7.80 -9.35
CA MET A 1 -25.63 -6.32 -9.22
C MET A 1 -25.26 -6.01 -7.78
N ALA A 2 -24.02 -5.57 -7.52
CA ALA A 2 -23.61 -5.18 -6.18
C ALA A 2 -24.28 -3.83 -5.84
N LYS A 3 -25.12 -3.81 -4.80
CA LYS A 3 -25.66 -2.58 -4.22
C LYS A 3 -24.56 -1.98 -3.36
N PHE A 4 -24.03 -0.84 -3.78
CA PHE A 4 -23.19 -0.02 -2.91
C PHE A 4 -24.09 0.59 -1.83
N GLU A 5 -23.91 0.18 -0.58
CA GLU A 5 -24.51 0.87 0.57
C GLU A 5 -23.69 2.12 0.88
N TYR A 6 -24.15 3.26 0.36
CA TYR A 6 -23.60 4.57 0.73
C TYR A 6 -23.91 4.85 2.21
N ARG A 7 -22.87 4.99 3.05
CA ARG A 7 -23.00 5.57 4.39
C ARG A 7 -23.05 7.09 4.29
N GLY A 8 -24.25 7.66 4.23
CA GLY A 8 -24.48 9.11 4.26
C GLY A 8 -25.75 9.52 3.52
N LYS A 9 -26.40 10.61 3.95
CA LYS A 9 -27.50 11.22 3.15
C LYS A 9 -26.91 11.66 1.80
N PRO A 10 -27.61 11.52 0.66
CA PRO A 10 -27.20 12.14 -0.59
C PRO A 10 -27.04 13.63 -0.35
N ARG A 11 -25.81 14.14 -0.35
CA ARG A 11 -25.56 15.57 -0.27
C ARG A 11 -25.57 16.10 -1.68
N SER A 12 -26.30 17.19 -1.90
CA SER A 12 -26.33 17.96 -3.15
C SER A 12 -25.01 18.74 -3.37
N GLU A 13 -23.89 18.16 -2.95
CA GLU A 13 -22.57 18.79 -2.96
C GLU A 13 -21.90 18.55 -4.33
N LEU A 14 -21.50 19.65 -4.95
CA LEU A 14 -20.52 19.66 -6.04
C LEU A 14 -19.15 19.78 -5.37
N ILE A 15 -18.32 18.76 -5.51
CA ILE A 15 -16.93 18.80 -5.06
C ILE A 15 -16.02 18.75 -6.26
N GLY A 16 -14.86 19.39 -6.16
CA GLY A 16 -13.90 19.38 -7.25
C GLY A 16 -12.65 20.15 -6.93
N TYR A 17 -11.68 20.01 -7.82
CA TYR A 17 -10.41 20.73 -7.76
C TYR A 17 -9.99 21.15 -9.17
N ALA A 18 -8.99 22.01 -9.24
CA ALA A 18 -8.41 22.47 -10.49
C ALA A 18 -6.92 22.18 -10.52
N THR A 19 -6.39 21.89 -11.71
CA THR A 19 -4.95 21.72 -11.92
C THR A 19 -4.53 22.22 -13.32
N PRO A 20 -3.42 22.96 -13.44
CA PRO A 20 -2.59 23.47 -12.34
C PRO A 20 -3.28 24.63 -11.60
N MET A 21 -2.81 24.95 -10.38
CA MET A 21 -3.40 26.04 -9.56
C MET A 21 -3.17 27.43 -10.14
N VAL A 22 -2.11 27.61 -10.93
CA VAL A 22 -1.74 28.88 -11.56
C VAL A 22 -1.53 28.64 -13.04
N VAL A 23 -2.13 29.49 -13.86
CA VAL A 23 -2.05 29.46 -15.33
C VAL A 23 -1.78 30.86 -15.87
N HIS A 24 -1.03 30.92 -16.97
CA HIS A 24 -0.79 32.14 -17.74
C HIS A 24 -1.69 32.19 -18.98
N HIS A 25 -1.62 33.31 -19.72
CA HIS A 25 -2.36 33.45 -20.96
C HIS A 25 -1.93 32.39 -21.97
N GLY A 26 -2.90 31.62 -22.49
CA GLY A 26 -2.67 30.53 -23.44
C GLY A 26 -2.55 29.15 -22.79
N ASP A 27 -2.37 29.08 -21.46
CA ASP A 27 -2.31 27.82 -20.74
C ASP A 27 -3.71 27.19 -20.60
N THR A 28 -3.73 25.88 -20.38
CA THR A 28 -4.94 25.12 -20.09
C THR A 28 -5.04 24.80 -18.60
N VAL A 29 -6.22 25.03 -18.01
CA VAL A 29 -6.58 24.56 -16.66
C VAL A 29 -7.65 23.48 -16.77
N SER A 30 -7.46 22.38 -16.05
CA SER A 30 -8.43 21.30 -15.92
C SER A 30 -9.22 21.46 -14.62
N PHE A 31 -10.53 21.21 -14.68
CA PHE A 31 -11.41 21.15 -13.51
C PHE A 31 -12.00 19.74 -13.39
N MET A 32 -11.75 19.09 -12.27
CA MET A 32 -12.25 17.75 -11.96
C MET A 32 -13.40 17.91 -10.97
N VAL A 33 -14.60 17.45 -11.35
CA VAL A 33 -15.83 17.69 -10.57
C VAL A 33 -16.56 16.37 -10.35
N SER A 34 -16.85 16.04 -9.09
CA SER A 34 -17.68 14.90 -8.68
C SER A 34 -19.01 15.42 -8.13
N THR A 35 -20.11 14.83 -8.58
CA THR A 35 -21.45 15.17 -8.10
C THR A 35 -22.47 14.07 -8.41
N GLU A 36 -23.48 13.93 -7.56
CA GLU A 36 -24.66 13.09 -7.79
C GLU A 36 -25.70 13.77 -8.73
N ALA A 37 -25.55 15.07 -8.99
CA ALA A 37 -26.44 15.77 -9.91
C ALA A 37 -26.25 15.27 -11.35
N LYS A 38 -27.34 15.16 -12.11
CA LYS A 38 -27.27 14.75 -13.53
C LYS A 38 -26.49 15.75 -14.38
N GLU A 39 -26.60 17.04 -14.04
CA GLU A 39 -25.97 18.16 -14.74
C GLU A 39 -25.70 19.29 -13.76
N TYR A 40 -24.71 20.13 -14.07
CA TYR A 40 -24.37 21.34 -13.33
C TYR A 40 -23.97 22.47 -14.27
N ASP A 41 -24.15 23.70 -13.83
CA ASP A 41 -23.72 24.90 -14.55
C ASP A 41 -22.34 25.35 -14.04
N ALA A 42 -21.45 25.72 -14.96
CA ALA A 42 -20.12 26.23 -14.69
C ALA A 42 -19.94 27.63 -15.30
N THR A 43 -19.46 28.56 -14.49
CA THR A 43 -19.12 29.94 -14.88
C THR A 43 -17.79 30.34 -14.25
N ILE A 44 -17.07 31.27 -14.87
CA ILE A 44 -15.84 31.83 -14.30
C ILE A 44 -16.18 33.14 -13.59
N VAL A 45 -15.63 33.32 -12.39
CA VAL A 45 -15.76 34.55 -11.61
C VAL A 45 -14.40 35.06 -11.17
N ARG A 46 -14.27 36.38 -11.07
CA ARG A 46 -13.19 37.06 -10.36
C ARG A 46 -13.62 37.23 -8.91
N LEU A 47 -12.96 36.54 -7.99
CA LEU A 47 -13.16 36.74 -6.57
C LEU A 47 -12.52 38.08 -6.14
N ILE A 48 -13.27 38.89 -5.40
CA ILE A 48 -12.83 40.22 -4.92
C ILE A 48 -12.75 40.23 -3.40
N HIS A 49 -13.75 39.66 -2.72
CA HIS A 49 -13.80 39.58 -1.26
C HIS A 49 -14.55 38.32 -0.81
N GLY A 50 -13.96 37.56 0.11
CA GLY A 50 -14.49 36.25 0.53
C GLY A 50 -15.28 36.24 1.84
N ASP A 51 -15.12 37.26 2.69
CA ASP A 51 -15.73 37.29 4.02
C ASP A 51 -17.21 37.76 3.96
N ASN A 52 -18.07 36.99 4.62
CA ASN A 52 -19.52 37.19 4.70
C ASN A 52 -19.95 37.97 5.96
N ASN A 53 -19.01 38.48 6.76
CA ASN A 53 -19.32 39.29 7.92
C ASN A 53 -20.21 40.50 7.52
N PRO A 54 -21.40 40.66 8.12
CA PRO A 54 -22.30 41.76 7.80
C PRO A 54 -21.77 43.15 8.20
N GLU A 55 -20.81 43.22 9.13
CA GLU A 55 -20.12 44.47 9.49
C GLU A 55 -18.94 44.79 8.56
N GLY A 56 -18.55 43.83 7.71
CA GLY A 56 -17.53 43.99 6.68
C GLY A 56 -18.12 44.40 5.32
N PRO A 57 -17.29 44.42 4.26
CA PRO A 57 -17.77 44.73 2.91
C PRO A 57 -18.61 43.61 2.27
N GLY A 58 -18.75 42.45 2.92
CA GLY A 58 -19.48 41.28 2.43
C GLY A 58 -18.81 40.54 1.28
N PHE A 59 -19.33 39.38 0.89
CA PHE A 59 -18.79 38.60 -0.23
C PHE A 59 -18.98 39.35 -1.55
N LYS A 60 -17.91 39.42 -2.36
CA LYS A 60 -17.89 40.09 -3.65
C LYS A 60 -17.20 39.23 -4.70
N SER A 61 -17.90 39.04 -5.81
CA SER A 61 -17.36 38.41 -7.02
C SER A 61 -17.96 39.07 -8.27
N GLU A 62 -17.23 39.00 -9.37
CA GLU A 62 -17.68 39.47 -10.68
C GLU A 62 -17.64 38.33 -11.69
N THR A 63 -18.72 38.10 -12.41
CA THR A 63 -18.74 37.11 -13.50
C THR A 63 -17.87 37.57 -14.66
N VAL A 64 -16.99 36.69 -15.11
CA VAL A 64 -16.17 36.89 -16.32
C VAL A 64 -16.97 36.42 -17.53
N SER A 65 -17.15 37.31 -18.51
CA SER A 65 -17.83 36.96 -19.77
C SER A 65 -16.98 35.99 -20.60
N GLY A 66 -17.64 35.18 -21.43
CA GLY A 66 -16.97 34.25 -22.35
C GLY A 66 -16.89 32.79 -21.90
N PHE A 67 -17.24 32.48 -20.65
CA PHE A 67 -17.34 31.10 -20.18
C PHE A 67 -18.64 30.85 -19.39
N LYS A 68 -19.56 30.10 -20.01
CA LYS A 68 -20.75 29.54 -19.36
C LYS A 68 -21.08 28.20 -20.03
N LYS A 69 -21.07 27.12 -19.26
CA LYS A 69 -21.38 25.78 -19.77
C LYS A 69 -22.31 25.05 -18.82
N ARG A 70 -23.20 24.24 -19.40
CA ARG A 70 -23.92 23.20 -18.69
C ARG A 70 -23.23 21.87 -18.97
N ILE A 71 -22.81 21.19 -17.92
CA ILE A 71 -21.95 20.00 -18.00
C ILE A 71 -22.70 18.84 -17.35
N LYS A 72 -22.56 17.65 -17.94
CA LYS A 72 -23.09 16.42 -17.36
C LYS A 72 -22.34 16.10 -16.06
N GLY A 73 -23.10 15.93 -14.98
CA GLY A 73 -22.55 15.49 -13.70
C GLY A 73 -22.33 13.99 -13.68
N ARG A 74 -21.32 13.58 -12.91
CA ARG A 74 -21.01 12.18 -12.62
C ARG A 74 -20.37 12.09 -11.25
N HIS A 75 -20.68 11.03 -10.52
CA HIS A 75 -19.92 10.63 -9.35
C HIS A 75 -18.57 10.07 -9.80
N GLN A 76 -17.52 10.45 -9.08
CA GLN A 76 -16.16 9.97 -9.25
C GLN A 76 -15.68 9.49 -7.87
N ASP A 77 -15.32 8.22 -7.78
CA ASP A 77 -14.78 7.64 -6.56
C ASP A 77 -13.37 8.18 -6.30
N THR A 78 -12.99 8.28 -5.03
CA THR A 78 -11.64 8.62 -4.60
C THR A 78 -11.09 7.48 -3.77
N TYR A 79 -9.82 7.17 -3.99
CA TYR A 79 -9.17 6.01 -3.39
C TYR A 79 -7.99 6.45 -2.51
N PRO A 80 -8.26 6.82 -1.24
CA PRO A 80 -7.20 7.11 -0.29
C PRO A 80 -6.44 5.83 0.08
N GLY A 81 -5.27 6.02 0.67
CA GLY A 81 -4.36 4.98 1.10
C GLY A 81 -3.09 4.98 0.27
N SER A 82 -1.95 5.08 0.94
CA SER A 82 -0.64 5.01 0.31
C SER A 82 -0.12 3.59 0.21
N PHE A 83 0.49 3.27 -0.93
CA PHE A 83 1.03 1.94 -1.20
C PHE A 83 2.05 2.00 -2.34
N ILE A 84 2.72 0.88 -2.62
CA ILE A 84 3.55 0.72 -3.82
C ILE A 84 2.87 -0.30 -4.74
N CYS A 85 2.70 0.06 -6.00
CA CYS A 85 2.18 -0.80 -7.05
C CYS A 85 3.32 -1.26 -7.96
N ILE A 86 3.51 -2.56 -8.09
CA ILE A 86 4.51 -3.15 -8.99
C ILE A 86 3.80 -3.86 -10.12
N ARG A 87 3.93 -3.29 -11.33
CA ARG A 87 3.39 -3.87 -12.55
C ARG A 87 4.47 -4.70 -13.21
N SER A 88 4.30 -6.02 -13.16
CA SER A 88 5.22 -6.91 -13.86
C SER A 88 4.75 -7.15 -15.28
N ALA A 89 5.65 -6.97 -16.25
CA ALA A 89 5.46 -7.50 -17.61
C ALA A 89 5.70 -9.02 -17.67
N ILE A 90 6.29 -9.59 -16.62
CA ILE A 90 6.65 -11.00 -16.49
C ILE A 90 5.69 -11.66 -15.50
N ASN A 91 5.12 -12.81 -15.86
CA ASN A 91 4.36 -13.60 -14.89
C ASN A 91 5.28 -14.04 -13.76
N VAL A 92 4.98 -13.63 -12.54
CA VAL A 92 5.68 -14.08 -11.33
C VAL A 92 5.42 -15.58 -11.18
N ASN A 93 6.43 -16.40 -11.44
CA ASN A 93 6.27 -17.85 -11.35
C ASN A 93 6.41 -18.33 -9.90
N ILE A 94 5.33 -18.90 -9.38
CA ILE A 94 5.20 -19.45 -8.02
C ILE A 94 4.69 -20.90 -8.06
N SER A 95 4.91 -21.60 -9.18
CA SER A 95 4.53 -23.00 -9.34
C SER A 95 5.14 -23.92 -8.28
N ASP A 96 6.32 -23.55 -7.81
CA ASP A 96 7.13 -24.31 -6.86
C ASP A 96 6.98 -23.78 -5.42
N GLY A 97 5.98 -22.90 -5.22
CA GLY A 97 5.73 -22.21 -3.97
C GLY A 97 6.34 -20.83 -3.91
N PHE A 98 6.33 -20.25 -2.71
CA PHE A 98 6.84 -18.91 -2.51
C PHE A 98 7.23 -18.63 -1.06
N THR A 99 7.97 -17.54 -0.89
CA THR A 99 8.22 -16.89 0.40
C THR A 99 7.99 -15.39 0.26
N ILE A 100 7.30 -14.77 1.22
CA ILE A 100 7.19 -13.31 1.35
C ILE A 100 7.83 -12.91 2.67
N GLN A 101 8.68 -11.89 2.66
CA GLN A 101 9.32 -11.34 3.85
C GLN A 101 9.22 -9.81 3.85
N ALA A 102 9.12 -9.20 5.03
CA ALA A 102 9.32 -7.77 5.23
C ALA A 102 9.80 -7.48 6.66
N TRP A 103 10.38 -6.30 6.88
CA TRP A 103 10.41 -5.66 8.19
C TRP A 103 9.22 -4.72 8.30
N ILE A 104 8.50 -4.77 9.41
CA ILE A 104 7.33 -3.90 9.63
C ILE A 104 7.37 -3.23 11.01
N ARG A 105 6.77 -2.04 11.10
CA ARG A 105 6.46 -1.36 12.36
C ARG A 105 5.05 -0.77 12.25
N ALA A 106 4.06 -1.56 12.66
CA ALA A 106 2.65 -1.18 12.57
C ALA A 106 2.29 -0.12 13.62
N THR A 107 1.48 0.87 13.23
CA THR A 107 0.97 1.92 14.12
C THR A 107 -0.46 1.64 14.60
N ASN A 108 -1.18 0.74 13.94
CA ASN A 108 -2.50 0.30 14.39
C ASN A 108 -2.72 -1.19 14.06
N PRO A 109 -2.03 -2.14 14.72
CA PRO A 109 -2.09 -3.54 14.33
C PRO A 109 -3.49 -4.17 14.53
N LYS A 110 -4.29 -3.69 15.50
CA LYS A 110 -5.61 -4.27 15.84
C LYS A 110 -6.77 -3.43 15.32
N GLN A 111 -6.84 -3.24 14.00
CA GLN A 111 -7.83 -2.35 13.37
C GLN A 111 -9.17 -3.05 13.03
N GLY A 112 -9.32 -4.35 13.31
CA GLY A 112 -10.56 -5.09 13.05
C GLY A 112 -10.77 -5.48 11.58
N HIS A 113 -9.79 -5.21 10.72
CA HIS A 113 -9.71 -5.67 9.34
C HIS A 113 -8.28 -6.05 8.99
N TYR A 114 -8.10 -6.77 7.88
CA TYR A 114 -6.77 -7.10 7.38
C TYR A 114 -6.02 -5.85 6.91
N GLN A 115 -4.69 -5.90 6.99
CA GLN A 115 -3.78 -4.91 6.45
C GLN A 115 -2.69 -5.62 5.63
N GLY A 116 -2.57 -5.32 4.35
CA GLY A 116 -1.64 -6.01 3.46
C GLY A 116 -0.22 -5.45 3.57
N ILE A 117 0.74 -6.31 3.89
CA ILE A 117 2.15 -5.95 3.95
C ILE A 117 2.74 -6.05 2.55
N LEU A 118 2.56 -7.22 1.91
CA LEU A 118 2.84 -7.45 0.50
C LEU A 118 1.87 -8.51 -0.02
N ALA A 119 1.23 -8.22 -1.14
CA ALA A 119 0.27 -9.14 -1.76
C ALA A 119 0.37 -9.11 -3.29
N GLN A 120 0.04 -10.23 -3.91
CA GLN A 120 -0.34 -10.29 -5.32
C GLN A 120 -1.74 -10.88 -5.36
N ASN A 121 -2.73 -10.01 -5.22
CA ASN A 121 -4.11 -10.42 -4.97
C ASN A 121 -5.11 -9.44 -5.59
N SER A 122 -6.18 -10.00 -6.16
CA SER A 122 -7.38 -9.24 -6.51
C SER A 122 -8.45 -9.41 -5.42
N ASP A 123 -9.65 -8.87 -5.63
CA ASP A 123 -10.81 -9.20 -4.81
C ASP A 123 -11.32 -10.65 -4.98
N ARG A 124 -10.70 -11.46 -5.87
CA ARG A 124 -11.11 -12.84 -6.19
C ARG A 124 -10.03 -13.89 -6.03
N SER A 125 -8.76 -13.59 -6.25
CA SER A 125 -7.73 -14.63 -6.24
C SER A 125 -6.35 -14.06 -6.04
N GLY A 126 -5.50 -14.82 -5.35
CA GLY A 126 -4.10 -14.49 -5.17
C GLY A 126 -3.59 -14.87 -3.79
N PHE A 127 -2.54 -14.17 -3.36
CA PHE A 127 -1.86 -14.47 -2.10
C PHE A 127 -1.25 -13.22 -1.50
N GLY A 128 -0.94 -13.28 -0.21
CA GLY A 128 -0.17 -12.22 0.45
C GLY A 128 0.15 -12.50 1.91
N LEU A 129 0.99 -11.61 2.44
CA LEU A 129 1.31 -11.50 3.86
C LEU A 129 0.58 -10.29 4.44
N TYR A 130 -0.12 -10.51 5.55
CA TYR A 130 -1.02 -9.54 6.16
C TYR A 130 -0.76 -9.41 7.66
N VAL A 131 -1.15 -8.26 8.22
CA VAL A 131 -1.61 -8.20 9.61
C VAL A 131 -3.09 -8.57 9.61
N ASP A 132 -3.48 -9.53 10.45
CA ASP A 132 -4.85 -9.99 10.62
C ASP A 132 -5.68 -8.99 11.48
N PRO A 133 -7.02 -9.11 11.50
CA PRO A 133 -7.88 -8.20 12.27
C PRO A 133 -7.56 -8.08 13.77
N ASN A 134 -6.93 -9.10 14.35
CA ASN A 134 -6.55 -9.18 15.76
C ASN A 134 -5.09 -8.75 16.01
N GLY A 135 -4.37 -8.34 14.95
CA GLY A 135 -2.99 -7.87 15.01
C GLY A 135 -1.93 -8.95 14.87
N GLY A 136 -2.29 -10.21 14.59
CA GLY A 136 -1.32 -11.26 14.28
C GLY A 136 -0.83 -11.17 12.83
N ILE A 137 0.26 -11.86 12.50
CA ILE A 137 0.70 -12.01 11.11
C ILE A 137 0.02 -13.22 10.47
N ALA A 138 -0.45 -13.07 9.23
CA ALA A 138 -1.17 -14.09 8.48
C ALA A 138 -0.69 -14.22 7.03
N LEU A 139 -0.53 -15.47 6.58
CA LEU A 139 -0.48 -15.85 5.18
C LEU A 139 -1.89 -16.14 4.70
N ARG A 140 -2.32 -15.47 3.62
CA ARG A 140 -3.64 -15.70 3.01
C ARG A 140 -3.50 -16.14 1.56
N LEU A 141 -4.20 -17.21 1.20
CA LEU A 141 -4.39 -17.68 -0.18
C LEU A 141 -5.87 -17.57 -0.52
N VAL A 142 -6.18 -16.95 -1.66
CA VAL A 142 -7.54 -16.71 -2.13
C VAL A 142 -7.74 -17.40 -3.48
N ASP A 143 -8.85 -18.14 -3.60
CA ASP A 143 -9.34 -18.71 -4.85
C ASP A 143 -10.87 -18.57 -4.95
N GLU A 144 -11.29 -17.58 -5.75
CA GLU A 144 -12.66 -17.10 -5.91
C GLU A 144 -13.35 -16.82 -4.57
N ASN A 145 -14.19 -17.74 -4.09
CA ASN A 145 -14.94 -17.60 -2.84
C ASN A 145 -14.26 -18.29 -1.65
N LYS A 146 -13.13 -18.95 -1.87
CA LYS A 146 -12.41 -19.69 -0.83
C LYS A 146 -11.19 -18.92 -0.38
N VAL A 147 -11.10 -18.70 0.93
CA VAL A 147 -9.90 -18.17 1.58
C VAL A 147 -9.32 -19.27 2.47
N SER A 148 -8.03 -19.54 2.31
CA SER A 148 -7.25 -20.39 3.22
C SER A 148 -6.18 -19.54 3.88
N GLU A 149 -5.94 -19.78 5.16
CA GLU A 149 -5.06 -18.94 5.96
C GLU A 149 -4.26 -19.77 6.97
N VAL A 150 -3.03 -19.32 7.23
CA VAL A 150 -2.27 -19.66 8.43
C VAL A 150 -1.91 -18.35 9.11
N ALA A 151 -2.28 -18.21 10.38
CA ALA A 151 -2.02 -17.02 11.17
C ALA A 151 -1.31 -17.37 12.47
N THR A 152 -0.45 -16.46 12.93
CA THR A 152 0.22 -16.55 14.24
C THR A 152 -0.77 -16.52 15.39
N ASN A 153 -1.93 -15.85 15.22
CA ASN A 153 -2.88 -15.53 16.29
C ASN A 153 -2.20 -14.88 17.51
N HIS A 154 -1.05 -14.24 17.29
CA HIS A 154 -0.21 -13.67 18.32
C HIS A 154 0.05 -12.19 17.99
N PRO A 155 -0.71 -11.26 18.59
CA PRO A 155 -0.68 -9.88 18.13
C PRO A 155 0.70 -9.23 18.28
N ILE A 156 1.14 -8.54 17.22
CA ILE A 156 2.34 -7.69 17.28
C ILE A 156 2.09 -6.45 18.13
N GLN A 157 3.15 -5.95 18.74
CA GLN A 157 3.10 -4.72 19.54
C GLN A 157 3.12 -3.48 18.64
N GLU A 158 2.24 -2.53 18.93
CA GLU A 158 2.20 -1.23 18.27
C GLU A 158 3.54 -0.51 18.38
N GLY A 159 4.00 0.07 17.27
CA GLY A 159 5.18 0.91 17.23
C GLY A 159 6.51 0.16 17.37
N GLN A 160 6.50 -1.17 17.40
CA GLN A 160 7.70 -2.02 17.48
C GLN A 160 8.06 -2.60 16.12
N TRP A 161 9.35 -2.78 15.87
CA TRP A 161 9.83 -3.42 14.64
C TRP A 161 9.73 -4.95 14.74
N TYR A 162 9.23 -5.58 13.69
CA TYR A 162 9.14 -7.03 13.54
C TYR A 162 9.70 -7.47 12.19
N PHE A 163 10.47 -8.55 12.20
CA PHE A 163 10.70 -9.37 11.02
C PHE A 163 9.49 -10.27 10.82
N VAL A 164 8.88 -10.23 9.64
CA VAL A 164 7.71 -11.04 9.32
C VAL A 164 7.95 -11.80 8.03
N ILE A 165 7.55 -13.06 8.01
CA ILE A 165 7.76 -13.93 6.86
C ILE A 165 6.68 -14.99 6.78
N CYS A 166 6.33 -15.38 5.57
CA CYS A 166 5.58 -16.61 5.31
C CYS A 166 6.20 -17.43 4.20
N THR A 167 6.02 -18.74 4.26
CA THR A 167 6.43 -19.68 3.21
C THR A 167 5.24 -20.55 2.81
N TYR A 168 5.17 -20.94 1.55
CA TYR A 168 4.19 -21.89 1.05
C TYR A 168 4.84 -22.88 0.08
N ASP A 169 4.59 -24.16 0.29
CA ASP A 169 4.96 -25.26 -0.60
C ASP A 169 3.69 -25.93 -1.18
N PRO A 170 3.41 -25.77 -2.48
CA PRO A 170 2.21 -26.34 -3.11
C PRO A 170 2.30 -27.87 -3.30
N PHE A 171 3.48 -28.49 -3.19
CA PHE A 171 3.60 -29.94 -3.36
C PHE A 171 3.20 -30.69 -2.09
N SER A 172 3.65 -30.22 -0.92
CA SER A 172 3.25 -30.78 0.38
C SER A 172 2.01 -30.11 0.97
N GLY A 173 1.67 -28.90 0.50
CA GLY A 173 0.69 -28.02 1.12
C GLY A 173 1.22 -27.30 2.37
N ASN A 174 2.49 -27.48 2.74
CA ASN A 174 3.04 -26.87 3.95
C ASN A 174 3.06 -25.35 3.83
N ALA A 175 2.51 -24.70 4.84
CA ALA A 175 2.48 -23.26 4.99
C ALA A 175 3.08 -22.90 6.35
N MET A 176 3.83 -21.82 6.42
CA MET A 176 4.39 -21.31 7.67
C MET A 176 4.26 -19.79 7.68
N VAL A 177 3.98 -19.24 8.84
CA VAL A 177 4.05 -17.81 9.12
C VAL A 177 4.84 -17.59 10.41
N MET A 178 5.72 -16.59 10.39
CA MET A 178 6.57 -16.27 11.52
C MET A 178 6.66 -14.75 11.71
N GLN A 179 6.70 -14.34 12.97
CA GLN A 179 7.05 -13.00 13.41
C GLN A 179 8.18 -13.06 14.43
N ARG A 180 9.13 -12.12 14.36
CA ARG A 180 10.17 -11.94 15.38
C ARG A 180 10.40 -10.47 15.68
N GLN A 181 10.33 -10.08 16.95
CA GLN A 181 10.52 -8.68 17.34
C GLN A 181 12.00 -8.28 17.22
N VAL A 182 12.25 -7.05 16.80
CA VAL A 182 13.58 -6.42 16.91
C VAL A 182 13.73 -5.84 18.31
N GLY A 183 14.74 -6.27 19.04
CA GLY A 183 15.03 -5.72 20.36
C GLY A 183 16.45 -6.03 20.81
N ARG A 184 17.03 -5.11 21.59
CA ARG A 184 18.28 -5.37 22.32
C ARG A 184 18.09 -6.36 23.46
N TRP A 185 16.86 -6.49 23.94
CA TRP A 185 16.46 -7.40 25.01
C TRP A 185 15.58 -8.49 24.41
N PRO A 186 15.85 -9.77 24.69
CA PRO A 186 15.01 -10.85 24.22
C PRO A 186 13.58 -10.67 24.76
N ASN A 187 12.62 -10.52 23.86
CA ASN A 187 11.20 -10.65 24.17
C ASN A 187 10.69 -11.91 23.50
N ALA A 188 11.02 -13.07 24.08
CA ALA A 188 10.66 -14.37 23.51
C ALA A 188 9.13 -14.52 23.34
N ASP A 189 8.35 -13.83 24.19
CA ASP A 189 6.89 -13.84 24.11
C ASP A 189 6.35 -13.08 22.89
N ALA A 190 7.13 -12.20 22.26
CA ALA A 190 6.70 -11.51 21.04
C ALA A 190 6.93 -12.32 19.75
N ASP A 191 7.80 -13.31 19.81
CA ASP A 191 8.14 -14.17 18.69
C ASP A 191 7.10 -15.29 18.56
N CYS A 192 6.69 -15.57 17.33
CA CYS A 192 5.72 -16.64 17.06
C CYS A 192 6.00 -17.26 15.70
N GLU A 193 5.91 -18.59 15.62
CA GLU A 193 6.06 -19.36 14.38
C GLU A 193 4.96 -20.42 14.37
N ILE A 194 4.11 -20.38 13.34
CA ILE A 194 2.99 -21.31 13.17
C ILE A 194 3.10 -22.00 11.82
N PHE A 195 2.89 -23.30 11.85
CA PHE A 195 2.79 -24.16 10.67
C PHE A 195 1.33 -24.53 10.42
N GLY A 196 0.98 -24.65 9.16
CA GLY A 196 -0.31 -25.16 8.72
C GLY A 196 -0.19 -25.93 7.41
N ASN A 197 -1.30 -26.51 6.98
CA ASN A 197 -1.39 -27.20 5.70
C ASN A 197 -2.51 -26.57 4.87
N ILE A 198 -2.15 -26.00 3.73
CA ILE A 198 -3.08 -25.45 2.73
C ILE A 198 -2.94 -26.26 1.44
N PRO A 199 -3.92 -27.10 1.07
CA PRO A 199 -3.89 -27.84 -0.17
C PRO A 199 -3.73 -26.93 -1.40
N LYS A 200 -2.94 -27.36 -2.38
CA LYS A 200 -2.73 -26.62 -3.65
C LYS A 200 -4.02 -26.21 -4.35
N ALA A 201 -5.06 -27.04 -4.24
CA ALA A 201 -6.38 -26.76 -4.81
C ALA A 201 -7.07 -25.52 -4.21
N ASN A 202 -6.55 -24.95 -3.12
CA ASN A 202 -7.04 -23.72 -2.50
C ASN A 202 -6.25 -22.48 -2.95
N PHE A 203 -5.37 -22.64 -3.93
CA PHE A 203 -4.52 -21.58 -4.40
C PHE A 203 -4.56 -21.47 -5.92
N ARG A 204 -4.94 -20.29 -6.40
CA ARG A 204 -4.89 -19.93 -7.81
C ARG A 204 -3.98 -18.72 -7.99
N PRO A 205 -2.84 -18.86 -8.69
CA PRO A 205 -2.00 -17.72 -9.01
C PRO A 205 -2.77 -16.75 -9.90
N THR A 206 -2.49 -15.47 -9.73
CA THR A 206 -3.11 -14.39 -10.48
C THR A 206 -2.02 -13.51 -11.08
N ASN A 207 -2.31 -12.92 -12.24
CA ASN A 207 -1.41 -11.97 -12.89
C ASN A 207 -1.92 -10.53 -12.71
N VAL A 208 -2.14 -10.15 -11.46
CA VAL A 208 -2.40 -8.76 -11.07
C VAL A 208 -1.13 -8.13 -10.52
N PRO A 209 -1.05 -6.79 -10.41
CA PRO A 209 0.09 -6.12 -9.80
C PRO A 209 0.39 -6.65 -8.39
N ILE A 210 1.68 -6.68 -8.03
CA ILE A 210 2.08 -6.84 -6.63
C ILE A 210 1.86 -5.50 -5.94
N THR A 211 1.33 -5.52 -4.74
CA THR A 211 1.18 -4.35 -3.88
C THR A 211 2.03 -4.50 -2.62
N ILE A 212 2.67 -3.42 -2.18
CA ILE A 212 3.30 -3.29 -0.85
C ILE A 212 2.50 -2.25 -0.07
N ALA A 213 2.19 -2.52 1.19
CA ALA A 213 1.29 -1.74 2.04
C ALA A 213 -0.19 -1.71 1.61
N ALA A 214 -0.58 -2.64 0.73
CA ALA A 214 -1.99 -2.92 0.43
C ALA A 214 -2.18 -4.42 0.20
N GLY A 215 -3.38 -4.89 0.47
CA GLY A 215 -3.79 -6.29 0.32
C GLY A 215 -4.17 -6.71 -1.10
N GLY A 216 -3.98 -5.83 -2.08
CA GLY A 216 -4.38 -6.00 -3.47
C GLY A 216 -5.00 -4.72 -4.04
N LEU A 217 -5.56 -4.86 -5.25
CA LEU A 217 -6.33 -3.82 -5.94
C LEU A 217 -7.75 -4.33 -6.25
N GLN A 218 -8.73 -3.43 -6.28
CA GLN A 218 -10.08 -3.79 -6.74
C GLN A 218 -10.05 -4.14 -8.25
N THR A 219 -10.72 -5.23 -8.66
CA THR A 219 -10.65 -5.78 -10.05
C THR A 219 -10.97 -4.79 -11.17
N LYS A 220 -11.69 -3.70 -10.88
CA LYS A 220 -12.09 -2.68 -11.88
C LYS A 220 -11.34 -1.35 -11.77
N SER A 221 -10.45 -1.21 -10.79
CA SER A 221 -9.71 0.03 -10.59
C SER A 221 -8.26 -0.28 -10.28
N GLU A 222 -7.38 0.25 -11.13
CA GLU A 222 -5.95 0.07 -11.01
C GLU A 222 -5.31 0.91 -9.88
N VAL A 223 -6.10 1.76 -9.24
CA VAL A 223 -5.66 2.73 -8.22
C VAL A 223 -6.45 2.60 -6.92
N ALA A 224 -7.33 1.60 -6.81
CA ALA A 224 -8.14 1.36 -5.62
C ALA A 224 -7.52 0.28 -4.75
N PRO A 225 -6.66 0.64 -3.76
CA PRO A 225 -6.12 -0.34 -2.83
C PRO A 225 -7.24 -0.92 -1.96
N ILE A 226 -7.01 -2.14 -1.47
CA ILE A 226 -7.82 -2.76 -0.44
C ILE A 226 -6.93 -3.12 0.73
N ASN A 227 -7.45 -3.05 1.97
CA ASN A 227 -6.72 -3.45 3.17
C ASN A 227 -5.36 -2.74 3.28
N CYS A 228 -5.34 -1.40 3.23
CA CYS A 228 -4.12 -0.61 3.36
C CYS A 228 -3.44 -0.86 4.72
N PHE A 229 -2.12 -0.77 4.76
CA PHE A 229 -1.34 -0.94 5.98
C PHE A 229 -0.98 0.39 6.62
N ASN A 230 -1.16 0.46 7.94
CA ASN A 230 -0.79 1.61 8.75
C ASN A 230 0.52 1.35 9.48
N GLY A 231 1.59 2.03 9.05
CA GLY A 231 2.91 1.93 9.68
C GLY A 231 4.06 1.87 8.69
N LYS A 232 5.24 1.52 9.18
CA LYS A 232 6.45 1.44 8.35
C LYS A 232 6.67 0.05 7.79
N ILE A 233 7.11 -0.02 6.53
CA ILE A 233 7.64 -1.23 5.91
C ILE A 233 9.07 -0.96 5.44
N GLU A 234 9.93 -1.96 5.54
CA GLU A 234 11.30 -1.95 5.03
C GLU A 234 11.69 -3.32 4.44
N ASN A 235 12.52 -3.29 3.39
CA ASN A 235 13.06 -4.45 2.70
C ASN A 235 12.05 -5.58 2.45
N PRO A 236 10.88 -5.32 1.82
CA PRO A 236 9.99 -6.38 1.40
C PRO A 236 10.63 -7.20 0.28
N ARG A 237 10.41 -8.52 0.30
CA ARG A 237 11.03 -9.49 -0.63
C ARG A 237 10.06 -10.62 -0.97
N VAL A 238 10.22 -11.17 -2.17
CA VAL A 238 9.50 -12.35 -2.65
C VAL A 238 10.49 -13.36 -3.23
N PHE A 239 10.33 -14.63 -2.87
CA PHE A 239 11.06 -15.75 -3.46
C PHE A 239 10.10 -16.76 -4.09
N SER A 240 10.52 -17.45 -5.16
CA SER A 240 9.75 -18.43 -5.94
C SER A 240 9.77 -19.84 -5.33
N ARG A 241 10.04 -19.94 -4.02
CA ARG A 241 10.13 -21.19 -3.28
C ARG A 241 9.96 -20.95 -1.78
N PRO A 242 9.57 -21.96 -1.00
CA PRO A 242 9.73 -21.92 0.45
C PRO A 242 11.22 -21.85 0.83
N LEU A 243 11.57 -20.92 1.73
CA LEU A 243 12.91 -20.83 2.31
C LEU A 243 13.07 -21.77 3.51
N ALA A 244 14.26 -22.33 3.69
CA ALA A 244 14.61 -23.12 4.86
C ALA A 244 14.97 -22.24 6.07
N SER A 245 14.90 -22.80 7.29
CA SER A 245 15.12 -22.04 8.53
C SER A 245 16.48 -21.31 8.60
N GLU A 246 17.55 -21.87 8.05
CA GLU A 246 18.86 -21.20 8.01
C GLU A 246 18.89 -20.01 7.05
N GLU A 247 18.14 -20.09 5.94
CA GLU A 247 17.99 -18.99 4.99
C GLU A 247 17.15 -17.87 5.60
N ILE A 248 16.11 -18.22 6.36
CA ILE A 248 15.29 -17.27 7.11
C ILE A 248 16.15 -16.54 8.16
N LYS A 249 16.96 -17.27 8.94
CA LYS A 249 17.91 -16.68 9.92
C LYS A 249 18.93 -15.76 9.23
N TYR A 250 19.41 -16.16 8.06
CA TYR A 250 20.32 -15.34 7.26
C TYR A 250 19.66 -14.01 6.86
N LEU A 251 18.39 -14.02 6.40
CA LEU A 251 17.66 -12.79 6.07
C LEU A 251 17.33 -11.93 7.31
N TYR A 252 16.97 -12.56 8.44
CA TYR A 252 16.76 -11.86 9.71
C TYR A 252 18.00 -11.12 10.20
N SER A 253 19.19 -11.62 9.84
CA SER A 253 20.49 -11.02 10.18
C SER A 253 21.00 -10.05 9.11
N ASP A 254 20.10 -9.43 8.34
CA ASP A 254 20.39 -8.53 7.21
C ASP A 254 21.26 -9.15 6.09
N GLY A 255 21.19 -10.47 5.93
CA GLY A 255 21.81 -11.17 4.81
C GLY A 255 21.31 -10.65 3.46
N SER A 256 22.24 -10.47 2.51
CA SER A 256 21.93 -10.07 1.14
C SER A 256 21.02 -11.11 0.46
N PRO A 257 19.82 -10.74 -0.01
CA PRO A 257 18.88 -11.68 -0.62
C PRO A 257 19.38 -12.24 -1.95
N LYS A 258 20.31 -11.54 -2.64
CA LYS A 258 20.90 -12.01 -3.90
C LYS A 258 21.74 -13.29 -3.74
N LYS A 259 22.14 -13.64 -2.51
CA LYS A 259 22.89 -14.89 -2.25
C LYS A 259 21.97 -16.11 -2.16
N LEU A 260 20.66 -15.93 -2.05
CA LEU A 260 19.70 -17.03 -1.99
C LEU A 260 19.08 -17.27 -3.37
N PRO A 261 18.93 -18.52 -3.80
CA PRO A 261 18.28 -18.82 -5.07
C PRO A 261 16.78 -18.55 -5.02
N GLY A 262 16.19 -18.29 -6.19
CA GLY A 262 14.75 -18.09 -6.34
C GLY A 262 14.27 -16.70 -5.95
N LEU A 263 15.13 -15.68 -5.88
CA LEU A 263 14.71 -14.30 -5.62
C LEU A 263 13.87 -13.76 -6.80
N ILE A 264 12.61 -13.43 -6.54
CA ILE A 264 11.71 -12.80 -7.52
C ILE A 264 11.86 -11.28 -7.48
N GLY A 265 11.81 -10.70 -6.29
CA GLY A 265 11.87 -9.25 -6.11
C GLY A 265 12.36 -8.90 -4.71
N ALA A 266 13.16 -7.84 -4.62
CA ALA A 266 13.59 -7.27 -3.36
C ALA A 266 13.64 -5.74 -3.50
N TRP A 267 12.83 -5.03 -2.73
CA TRP A 267 12.76 -3.57 -2.81
C TRP A 267 13.52 -2.94 -1.64
N ASP A 268 14.68 -2.36 -1.94
CA ASP A 268 15.46 -1.57 -0.98
C ASP A 268 15.12 -0.09 -1.17
N PHE A 269 14.26 0.43 -0.30
CA PHE A 269 13.76 1.80 -0.42
C PHE A 269 14.86 2.86 -0.24
N SER A 270 16.03 2.50 0.30
CA SER A 270 17.17 3.42 0.41
C SER A 270 17.81 3.74 -0.95
N LYS A 271 17.68 2.83 -1.93
CA LYS A 271 18.28 2.98 -3.27
C LYS A 271 17.56 4.00 -4.15
N SER A 272 16.28 4.22 -3.91
CA SER A 272 15.50 5.23 -4.61
C SER A 272 15.60 6.58 -3.91
N PRO A 273 15.78 7.71 -4.63
CA PRO A 273 15.61 9.05 -4.05
C PRO A 273 14.27 9.18 -3.31
N ALA A 274 14.25 9.86 -2.16
CA ALA A 274 13.05 9.93 -1.32
C ALA A 274 11.91 10.75 -1.96
N ASN A 275 12.25 11.64 -2.89
CA ASN A 275 11.32 12.43 -3.70
C ASN A 275 10.89 11.73 -5.01
N SER A 276 11.36 10.51 -5.27
CA SER A 276 10.95 9.74 -6.45
C SER A 276 9.65 8.98 -6.17
N THR A 277 8.84 8.77 -7.20
CA THR A 277 7.73 7.80 -7.17
C THR A 277 8.18 6.40 -7.56
N GLU A 278 9.43 6.19 -7.99
CA GLU A 278 9.95 4.88 -8.38
C GLU A 278 10.70 4.19 -7.23
N ILE A 279 10.41 2.91 -7.04
CA ILE A 279 11.07 2.03 -6.08
C ILE A 279 11.88 0.97 -6.83
N ILE A 280 13.20 1.02 -6.66
CA ILE A 280 14.13 0.10 -7.32
C ILE A 280 13.97 -1.30 -6.75
N ASP A 281 13.82 -2.29 -7.64
CA ASP A 281 14.04 -3.69 -7.35
C ASP A 281 15.52 -4.02 -7.48
N ILE A 282 16.13 -4.56 -6.42
CA ILE A 282 17.54 -4.96 -6.42
C ILE A 282 17.73 -6.41 -6.89
N SER A 283 16.67 -7.13 -7.26
CA SER A 283 16.76 -8.43 -7.93
C SER A 283 17.26 -8.30 -9.39
N GLU A 284 17.30 -9.41 -10.12
CA GLU A 284 17.63 -9.41 -11.56
C GLU A 284 16.39 -9.26 -12.45
N ASN A 285 15.19 -9.20 -11.87
CA ASN A 285 13.92 -9.19 -12.61
C ASN A 285 13.37 -7.78 -12.91
N ASN A 286 14.03 -6.71 -12.43
CA ASN A 286 13.64 -5.31 -12.66
C ASN A 286 12.17 -5.01 -12.37
N LEU A 287 11.64 -5.54 -11.26
CA LEU A 287 10.26 -5.31 -10.83
C LEU A 287 10.10 -3.94 -10.15
N VAL A 288 10.34 -2.86 -10.90
CA VAL A 288 10.25 -1.48 -10.39
C VAL A 288 8.84 -1.19 -9.87
N GLY A 289 8.75 -0.67 -8.65
CA GLY A 289 7.50 -0.25 -8.04
C GLY A 289 7.21 1.22 -8.25
N THR A 290 5.94 1.57 -8.32
CA THR A 290 5.44 2.95 -8.34
C THR A 290 4.71 3.26 -7.04
N VAL A 291 5.16 4.29 -6.34
CA VAL A 291 4.54 4.85 -5.15
C VAL A 291 3.22 5.52 -5.52
N VAL A 292 2.17 5.25 -4.74
CA VAL A 292 0.83 5.83 -4.90
C VAL A 292 0.44 6.57 -3.62
N ASN A 293 -0.17 7.75 -3.76
CA ASN A 293 -0.60 8.61 -2.66
C ASN A 293 0.55 9.07 -1.73
N PHE A 294 1.75 9.21 -2.29
CA PHE A 294 2.94 9.85 -1.71
C PHE A 294 3.16 9.68 -0.17
N PRO A 295 3.31 8.45 0.35
CA PRO A 295 3.68 8.19 1.74
C PRO A 295 5.00 8.86 2.13
N MET A 296 5.21 9.09 3.42
CA MET A 296 6.45 9.69 3.90
C MET A 296 7.64 8.72 3.74
N ARG A 297 8.71 9.17 3.06
CA ARG A 297 9.89 8.36 2.70
C ARG A 297 11.17 8.83 3.37
N GLY A 298 12.21 8.00 3.30
CA GLY A 298 13.53 8.32 3.84
C GLY A 298 13.55 8.31 5.37
N LEU A 299 12.82 7.37 5.97
CA LEU A 299 12.61 7.28 7.41
C LEU A 299 13.45 6.17 8.04
N THR A 300 13.78 6.36 9.31
CA THR A 300 14.54 5.40 10.13
C THR A 300 13.99 3.98 10.02
N GLY A 301 14.85 3.03 9.67
CA GLY A 301 14.55 1.61 9.55
C GLY A 301 14.67 0.83 10.86
N HIS A 302 14.56 -0.49 10.74
CA HIS A 302 14.66 -1.47 11.83
C HIS A 302 16.07 -1.52 12.45
N ASN A 303 17.10 -1.24 11.65
CA ASN A 303 18.51 -1.25 12.03
C ASN A 303 19.05 0.14 12.45
N TRP A 304 18.19 1.16 12.61
CA TRP A 304 18.63 2.50 12.97
C TRP A 304 19.23 2.55 14.37
N THR A 305 20.44 3.08 14.48
CA THR A 305 21.27 3.02 15.69
C THR A 305 21.25 4.29 16.54
N GLY A 306 20.73 5.40 15.99
CA GLY A 306 20.83 6.72 16.61
C GLY A 306 22.17 7.43 16.43
N ARG A 307 23.11 6.86 15.67
CA ARG A 307 24.45 7.44 15.47
C ARG A 307 24.53 8.43 14.30
N PHE A 308 23.72 8.19 13.27
CA PHE A 308 23.66 9.02 12.07
C PHE A 308 22.25 9.60 11.95
N PHE A 309 22.18 10.93 11.80
CA PHE A 309 20.92 11.66 11.64
C PHE A 309 20.66 12.09 10.19
N SER A 310 21.64 11.88 9.31
CA SER A 310 21.53 12.12 7.88
C SER A 310 21.34 10.80 7.13
N ARG A 311 20.33 10.76 6.25
CA ARG A 311 20.13 9.66 5.29
C ARG A 311 21.30 9.53 4.33
N GLU A 312 21.98 10.61 3.99
CA GLU A 312 23.12 10.58 3.06
C GLU A 312 24.31 9.85 3.69
N GLU A 313 24.51 10.01 4.99
CA GLU A 313 25.61 9.37 5.75
C GLU A 313 25.35 7.86 6.00
N ALA A 314 24.09 7.49 6.24
CA ALA A 314 23.71 6.10 6.55
C ALA A 314 22.42 5.67 5.83
N PRO A 315 22.39 5.60 4.49
CA PRO A 315 21.16 5.36 3.73
C PRO A 315 20.46 4.03 4.09
N HIS A 316 21.24 3.01 4.44
CA HIS A 316 20.75 1.70 4.88
C HIS A 316 19.99 1.73 6.21
N GLN A 317 20.12 2.80 7.02
CA GLN A 317 19.34 3.01 8.25
C GLN A 317 18.08 3.85 8.02
N TYR A 318 17.85 4.30 6.78
CA TYR A 318 16.72 5.14 6.37
C TYR A 318 15.94 4.51 5.20
N ALA A 319 15.83 3.18 5.22
CA ALA A 319 15.23 2.37 4.17
C ALA A 319 13.74 2.03 4.42
N SER A 320 13.06 2.79 5.28
CA SER A 320 11.62 2.60 5.54
C SER A 320 10.75 3.69 4.90
N ILE A 321 9.52 3.32 4.58
CA ILE A 321 8.44 4.20 4.14
C ILE A 321 7.27 4.03 5.11
N HIS A 322 6.65 5.14 5.52
CA HIS A 322 5.48 5.15 6.41
C HIS A 322 4.21 5.32 5.60
N PHE A 323 3.38 4.28 5.59
CA PHE A 323 2.12 4.20 4.88
C PHE A 323 0.94 4.49 5.80
N HIS A 324 -0.10 5.10 5.25
CA HIS A 324 -1.38 5.35 5.92
C HIS A 324 -2.53 4.99 4.99
N ASP A 325 -3.65 4.55 5.57
CA ASP A 325 -4.88 4.23 4.84
C ASP A 325 -5.67 5.47 4.39
N ASP A 326 -5.29 6.66 4.85
CA ASP A 326 -5.92 7.95 4.55
C ASP A 326 -5.06 8.91 3.72
N ASP A 327 -3.82 8.53 3.38
CA ASP A 327 -2.95 9.30 2.49
C ASP A 327 -3.63 9.50 1.12
N LEU A 328 -3.59 10.73 0.59
CA LEU A 328 -4.19 11.08 -0.70
C LEU A 328 -3.37 12.17 -1.38
N GLU A 329 -2.77 11.84 -2.53
CA GLU A 329 -2.01 12.80 -3.36
C GLU A 329 -2.87 13.36 -4.50
N ASP A 330 -3.65 12.49 -5.15
CA ASP A 330 -4.51 12.81 -6.30
C ASP A 330 -5.76 11.93 -6.26
N THR A 331 -6.93 12.52 -6.53
CA THR A 331 -8.20 11.80 -6.55
C THR A 331 -8.42 10.96 -7.81
N ARG A 332 -7.65 11.22 -8.89
CA ARG A 332 -7.59 10.51 -10.19
C ARG A 332 -8.91 10.32 -10.96
#